data_AF-A0A831UPA6-F1
#
_entry.id   AF-A0A831UPA6-F1
#
_cell.length_a   1.000
_cell.length_b   1.000
_cell.length_c   1.000
_cell.angle_alpha   90.00
_cell.angle_beta   90.00
_cell.angle_gamma   90.00
#
_symmetry.space_group_name_H-M   'P 1'
#
loop_
_entity.id
_entity.type
_entity.pdbx_description
1 polymer ?
#
loop_
_entity_poly.entity_id
_entity_poly.type
_entity_poly.pdbx_seq_one_letter_code
_entity_poly.pdbx_strand_id
1 'polypeptide(L)'
;MAVSPIEEVIEDIRAGKMVILVDDEDRENEGDLCMAAEAVTPEAINFMATHGRGLICLSMSPDIIEQLNLPMMVRDNKSPYGTGFTVSIEARTGVTTGISAADRARTIEAAVDPDAKPYDIISPGHVFPLRARKGGVLVRTGQTEGSVDLARLAGMRTAGIICEVMKDDGTMARMPDLEKFANKHNLKIATIADLVAYRLRMDTLVHRAAEARLPTIHAGTFRAIVYTNDVDRFEHIALVKGEIDPEKPVMVRVHSECLTGDVFGSARCDCGAQLHAAMRMVEQEGCGVILY
;
A
#
# COMPACT_ATOMS: atom_id res chain seq x y z
N MET A 1 -5.26 9.46 -22.30
CA MET A 1 -4.29 8.61 -21.58
C MET A 1 -5.06 7.43 -21.02
N ALA A 2 -4.52 6.22 -21.15
CA ALA A 2 -5.17 5.01 -20.67
C ALA A 2 -5.31 5.01 -19.14
N VAL A 3 -4.26 5.47 -18.44
CA VAL A 3 -4.21 5.56 -16.98
C VAL A 3 -4.63 6.96 -16.53
N SER A 4 -5.44 7.01 -15.47
CA SER A 4 -5.98 8.22 -14.86
C SER A 4 -5.13 8.68 -13.67
N PRO A 5 -5.09 10.00 -13.37
CA PRO A 5 -4.44 10.50 -12.15
C PRO A 5 -5.04 9.86 -10.89
N ILE A 6 -4.19 9.55 -9.91
CA ILE A 6 -4.61 8.89 -8.67
C ILE A 6 -5.60 9.75 -7.88
N GLU A 7 -5.48 11.07 -7.93
CA GLU A 7 -6.42 12.01 -7.34
C GLU A 7 -7.85 11.79 -7.87
N GLU A 8 -7.99 11.65 -9.19
CA GLU A 8 -9.31 11.42 -9.82
C GLU A 8 -9.87 10.03 -9.52
N VAL A 9 -9.00 9.05 -9.32
CA VAL A 9 -9.35 7.67 -8.95
C VAL A 9 -9.85 7.64 -7.50
N ILE A 10 -9.17 8.36 -6.60
CA ILE A 10 -9.60 8.54 -5.21
C ILE A 10 -10.99 9.18 -5.14
N GLU A 11 -11.28 10.19 -5.97
CA GLU A 11 -12.63 10.78 -6.02
C GLU A 11 -13.70 9.78 -6.47
N ASP A 12 -13.42 8.91 -7.44
CA ASP A 12 -14.37 7.89 -7.87
C ASP A 12 -14.59 6.83 -6.79
N ILE A 13 -13.54 6.40 -6.10
CA ILE A 13 -13.66 5.47 -4.96
C ILE A 13 -14.50 6.11 -3.84
N ARG A 14 -14.24 7.38 -3.50
CA ARG A 14 -15.01 8.12 -2.49
C ARG A 14 -16.49 8.26 -2.88
N ALA A 15 -16.77 8.38 -4.17
CA ALA A 15 -18.12 8.40 -4.72
C ALA A 15 -18.78 7.01 -4.81
N GLY A 16 -18.13 5.95 -4.31
CA GLY A 16 -18.63 4.58 -4.33
C GLY A 16 -18.58 3.91 -5.71
N LYS A 17 -17.79 4.43 -6.65
CA LYS A 17 -17.64 3.85 -7.98
C LYS A 17 -16.54 2.81 -8.02
N MET A 18 -16.65 1.90 -8.99
CA MET A 18 -15.57 1.00 -9.37
C MET A 18 -14.52 1.71 -10.23
N VAL A 19 -13.28 1.25 -10.11
CA VAL A 19 -12.15 1.56 -10.98
C VAL A 19 -11.47 0.25 -11.38
N ILE A 20 -10.53 0.31 -12.32
CA ILE A 20 -9.65 -0.81 -12.64
C ILE A 20 -8.29 -0.52 -11.98
N LEU A 21 -7.80 -1.47 -11.19
CA LEU A 21 -6.48 -1.39 -10.56
C LEU A 21 -5.58 -2.45 -11.19
N VAL A 22 -4.49 -1.99 -11.81
CA VAL A 22 -3.54 -2.86 -12.52
C VAL A 22 -2.25 -2.96 -11.73
N ASP A 23 -1.74 -4.18 -11.55
CA ASP A 23 -0.45 -4.41 -10.92
C ASP A 23 0.72 -4.25 -11.92
N ASP A 24 1.92 -4.59 -11.46
CA ASP A 24 3.14 -4.48 -12.28
C ASP A 24 3.16 -5.53 -13.41
N GLU A 25 3.71 -5.16 -14.58
CA GLU A 25 3.85 -6.07 -15.72
C GLU A 25 4.72 -7.30 -15.38
N ASP A 26 5.67 -7.14 -14.46
CA ASP A 26 6.57 -8.22 -13.99
C ASP A 26 5.98 -9.06 -12.84
N ARG A 27 4.75 -8.75 -12.38
CA ARG A 27 4.06 -9.48 -11.30
C ARG A 27 2.98 -10.41 -11.86
N GLU A 28 1.69 -10.04 -11.77
CA GLU A 28 0.59 -10.82 -12.36
C GLU A 28 0.22 -10.27 -13.75
N ASN A 29 0.49 -8.98 -13.98
CA ASN A 29 0.14 -8.24 -15.20
C ASN A 29 -1.39 -8.25 -15.44
N GLU A 30 -2.17 -8.17 -14.36
CA GLU A 30 -3.63 -8.32 -14.35
C GLU A 30 -4.32 -7.04 -13.88
N GLY A 31 -5.55 -6.84 -14.34
CA GLY A 31 -6.40 -5.74 -13.90
C GLY A 31 -7.58 -6.26 -13.09
N ASP A 32 -7.79 -5.64 -11.93
CA ASP A 32 -8.90 -5.94 -11.05
C ASP A 32 -9.93 -4.82 -11.09
N LEU A 33 -11.21 -5.16 -11.20
CA LEU A 33 -12.27 -4.26 -10.76
C LEU A 33 -12.11 -4.02 -9.27
N CYS A 34 -12.00 -2.76 -8.86
CA CYS A 34 -11.73 -2.35 -7.50
C CYS A 34 -12.75 -1.29 -7.04
N MET A 35 -13.30 -1.44 -5.84
CA MET A 35 -14.05 -0.36 -5.16
C MET A 35 -13.90 -0.46 -3.64
N ALA A 36 -14.22 0.61 -2.92
CA ALA A 36 -14.30 0.56 -1.46
C ALA A 36 -15.41 -0.39 -1.01
N ALA A 37 -15.08 -1.27 -0.07
CA ALA A 37 -16.01 -2.30 0.39
C ALA A 37 -17.21 -1.71 1.15
N GLU A 38 -17.04 -0.57 1.81
CA GLU A 38 -18.10 0.18 2.50
C GLU A 38 -19.20 0.67 1.54
N ALA A 39 -18.89 0.86 0.25
CA ALA A 39 -19.85 1.29 -0.77
C ALA A 39 -20.42 0.13 -1.60
N VAL A 40 -20.23 -1.12 -1.17
CA VAL A 40 -20.69 -2.30 -1.92
C VAL A 40 -22.21 -2.27 -2.14
N THR A 41 -22.64 -2.71 -3.32
CA THR A 41 -24.05 -2.98 -3.60
C THR A 41 -24.24 -4.33 -4.29
N PRO A 42 -25.44 -4.93 -4.26
CA PRO A 42 -25.74 -6.12 -5.04
C PRO A 42 -25.46 -5.92 -6.54
N GLU A 43 -25.71 -4.74 -7.09
CA GLU A 43 -25.43 -4.41 -8.49
C GLU A 43 -23.93 -4.43 -8.79
N ALA A 44 -23.10 -3.91 -7.88
CA ALA A 44 -21.65 -3.95 -8.03
C ALA A 44 -21.11 -5.39 -8.00
N ILE A 45 -21.59 -6.22 -7.07
CA ILE A 45 -21.23 -7.64 -7.01
C ILE A 45 -21.69 -8.39 -8.26
N ASN A 46 -22.89 -8.12 -8.74
CA ASN A 46 -23.39 -8.70 -9.99
C ASN A 46 -22.56 -8.26 -11.19
N PHE A 47 -22.15 -6.99 -11.24
CA PHE A 47 -21.29 -6.46 -12.28
C PHE A 47 -19.92 -7.16 -12.27
N MET A 48 -19.28 -7.27 -11.10
CA MET A 48 -18.02 -8.00 -10.93
C MET A 48 -18.14 -9.47 -11.34
N ALA A 49 -19.21 -10.15 -10.97
CA ALA A 49 -19.43 -11.55 -11.35
C ALA A 49 -19.69 -11.74 -12.85
N THR A 50 -20.38 -10.78 -13.49
CA THR A 50 -20.76 -10.87 -14.90
C THR A 50 -19.63 -10.45 -15.84
N HIS A 51 -18.94 -9.37 -15.48
CA HIS A 51 -17.98 -8.68 -16.34
C HIS A 51 -16.53 -8.84 -15.90
N GLY A 52 -16.25 -8.96 -14.61
CA GLY A 52 -14.93 -9.36 -14.11
C GLY A 52 -14.71 -10.86 -14.29
N ARG A 53 -15.64 -11.67 -13.77
CA ARG A 53 -15.63 -13.15 -13.80
C ARG A 53 -14.50 -13.82 -13.02
N GLY A 54 -13.58 -13.03 -12.46
CA GLY A 54 -12.60 -13.45 -11.47
C GLY A 54 -13.22 -13.78 -10.11
N LEU A 55 -12.35 -13.99 -9.13
CA LEU A 55 -12.76 -14.31 -7.78
C LEU A 55 -13.00 -13.01 -7.00
N ILE A 56 -14.26 -12.74 -6.65
CA ILE A 56 -14.58 -11.58 -5.83
C ILE A 56 -14.00 -11.76 -4.42
N CYS A 57 -13.01 -10.96 -4.11
CA CYS A 57 -12.30 -10.98 -2.84
C CYS A 57 -12.58 -9.70 -2.04
N LEU A 58 -12.52 -9.82 -0.71
CA LEU A 58 -12.65 -8.71 0.25
C LEU A 58 -11.29 -8.42 0.87
N SER A 59 -10.59 -7.42 0.35
CA SER A 59 -9.31 -6.95 0.88
C SER A 59 -9.56 -6.11 2.13
N MET A 60 -8.88 -6.45 3.24
CA MET A 60 -9.01 -5.74 4.51
C MET A 60 -7.65 -5.46 5.14
N SER A 61 -7.57 -4.32 5.80
CA SER A 61 -6.46 -3.98 6.68
C SER A 61 -6.36 -4.94 7.88
N PRO A 62 -5.15 -5.10 8.46
CA PRO A 62 -4.94 -6.02 9.58
C PRO A 62 -5.86 -5.81 10.78
N ASP A 63 -6.23 -4.57 11.10
CA ASP A 63 -7.11 -4.25 12.22
C ASP A 63 -8.52 -4.84 12.04
N ILE A 64 -9.07 -4.86 10.83
CA ILE A 64 -10.40 -5.46 10.57
C ILE A 64 -10.34 -6.98 10.68
N ILE A 65 -9.27 -7.58 10.13
CA ILE A 65 -9.03 -9.01 10.23
C ILE A 65 -8.91 -9.44 11.70
N GLU A 66 -8.24 -8.64 12.52
CA GLU A 66 -8.08 -8.87 13.96
C GLU A 66 -9.38 -8.62 14.73
N GLN A 67 -10.14 -7.56 14.39
CA GLN A 67 -11.47 -7.26 14.94
C GLN A 67 -12.44 -8.43 14.75
N LEU A 68 -12.45 -9.05 13.57
CA LEU A 68 -13.30 -10.19 13.24
C LEU A 68 -12.71 -11.54 13.65
N ASN A 69 -11.49 -11.57 14.20
CA ASN A 69 -10.75 -12.78 14.56
C ASN A 69 -10.68 -13.82 13.42
N LEU A 70 -10.36 -13.35 12.20
CA LEU A 70 -10.30 -14.22 11.02
C LEU A 70 -8.92 -14.89 10.90
N PRO A 71 -8.83 -16.22 11.04
CA PRO A 71 -7.57 -16.94 10.83
C PRO A 71 -7.20 -17.00 9.34
N MET A 72 -5.89 -17.06 9.06
CA MET A 72 -5.39 -17.35 7.72
C MET A 72 -5.86 -18.73 7.25
N MET A 73 -6.18 -18.88 5.97
CA MET A 73 -6.71 -20.13 5.41
C MET A 73 -5.71 -21.29 5.52
N VAL A 74 -4.42 -20.99 5.36
CA VAL A 74 -3.32 -21.95 5.44
C VAL A 74 -2.26 -21.47 6.42
N ARG A 75 -1.62 -22.41 7.11
CA ARG A 75 -0.52 -22.10 8.04
C ARG A 75 0.77 -21.72 7.32
N ASP A 76 1.07 -22.40 6.23
CA ASP A 76 2.28 -22.20 5.41
C ASP A 76 1.85 -21.86 3.98
N ASN A 77 1.93 -20.56 3.64
CA ASN A 77 1.53 -20.06 2.34
C ASN A 77 2.68 -20.18 1.34
N LYS A 78 2.57 -21.15 0.43
CA LYS A 78 3.57 -21.42 -0.63
C LYS A 78 3.21 -20.79 -1.97
N SER A 79 2.19 -19.93 -2.03
CA SER A 79 1.85 -19.21 -3.25
C SER A 79 3.00 -18.29 -3.65
N PRO A 80 3.38 -18.22 -4.94
CA PRO A 80 4.49 -17.39 -5.41
C PRO A 80 4.27 -15.90 -5.08
N TYR A 81 3.02 -15.44 -5.08
CA TYR A 81 2.67 -14.05 -4.82
C TYR A 81 2.28 -13.77 -3.36
N GLY A 82 2.25 -14.80 -2.52
CA GLY A 82 2.01 -14.68 -1.08
C GLY A 82 0.67 -14.04 -0.70
N THR A 83 -0.36 -14.16 -1.55
CA THR A 83 -1.70 -13.58 -1.35
C THR A 83 -2.29 -14.04 -0.02
N GLY A 84 -2.73 -13.07 0.80
CA GLY A 84 -3.07 -13.26 2.20
C GLY A 84 -4.48 -13.78 2.46
N PHE A 85 -4.88 -14.91 1.88
CA PHE A 85 -6.21 -15.49 2.10
C PHE A 85 -6.46 -15.87 3.57
N THR A 86 -7.57 -15.37 4.11
CA THR A 86 -8.20 -15.88 5.33
C THR A 86 -9.23 -16.97 4.99
N VAL A 87 -9.78 -17.63 6.01
CA VAL A 87 -10.93 -18.52 5.82
C VAL A 87 -12.08 -17.79 5.12
N SER A 88 -12.80 -18.47 4.22
CA SER A 88 -13.96 -17.84 3.57
C SER A 88 -15.06 -17.56 4.60
N ILE A 89 -15.85 -16.53 4.33
CA ILE A 89 -16.83 -16.00 5.28
C ILE A 89 -18.21 -15.82 4.67
N GLU A 90 -19.21 -15.81 5.54
CA GLU A 90 -20.60 -15.44 5.27
C GLU A 90 -21.13 -14.57 6.42
N ALA A 91 -22.04 -13.63 6.15
CA ALA A 91 -22.81 -12.99 7.20
C ALA A 91 -23.67 -14.03 7.92
N ARG A 92 -23.76 -13.93 9.25
CA ARG A 92 -24.61 -14.82 10.04
C ARG A 92 -26.11 -14.66 9.72
N THR A 93 -26.53 -13.44 9.39
CA THR A 93 -27.93 -13.08 9.22
C THR A 93 -28.12 -12.18 8.00
N GLY A 94 -29.32 -12.22 7.41
CA GLY A 94 -29.65 -11.41 6.22
C GLY A 94 -29.21 -12.04 4.90
N VAL A 95 -28.83 -13.32 4.93
CA VAL A 95 -28.42 -14.12 3.76
C VAL A 95 -29.23 -15.41 3.70
N THR A 96 -29.21 -16.08 2.54
CA THR A 96 -29.84 -17.38 2.33
C THR A 96 -28.79 -18.47 2.18
N THR A 97 -28.30 -18.69 0.96
CA THR A 97 -27.23 -19.63 0.65
C THR A 97 -25.87 -18.96 0.62
N GLY A 98 -25.82 -17.62 0.54
CA GLY A 98 -24.56 -16.86 0.56
C GLY A 98 -24.04 -16.45 -0.82
N ILE A 99 -24.38 -17.18 -1.88
CA ILE A 99 -23.72 -17.01 -3.19
C ILE A 99 -24.32 -15.90 -4.06
N SER A 100 -25.56 -15.49 -3.77
CA SER A 100 -26.25 -14.46 -4.56
C SER A 100 -25.49 -13.13 -4.51
N ALA A 101 -25.71 -12.24 -5.48
CA ALA A 101 -25.07 -10.92 -5.44
C ALA A 101 -25.49 -10.12 -4.19
N ALA A 102 -26.76 -10.25 -3.77
CA ALA A 102 -27.27 -9.62 -2.56
C ALA A 102 -26.68 -10.25 -1.29
N ASP A 103 -26.55 -11.58 -1.24
CA ASP A 103 -26.01 -12.28 -0.08
C ASP A 103 -24.51 -11.94 0.11
N ARG A 104 -23.73 -11.96 -0.97
CA ARG A 104 -22.31 -11.57 -0.93
C ARG A 104 -22.13 -10.10 -0.55
N ALA A 105 -22.96 -9.19 -1.10
CA ALA A 105 -22.95 -7.79 -0.69
C ALA A 105 -23.24 -7.65 0.81
N ARG A 106 -24.27 -8.35 1.32
CA ARG A 106 -24.61 -8.36 2.75
C ARG A 106 -23.47 -8.89 3.63
N THR A 107 -22.77 -9.93 3.17
CA THR A 107 -21.58 -10.47 3.85
C THR A 107 -20.45 -9.45 3.92
N ILE A 108 -20.21 -8.73 2.82
CA ILE A 108 -19.20 -7.66 2.80
C ILE A 108 -19.59 -6.52 3.74
N GLU A 109 -20.83 -6.04 3.67
CA GLU A 109 -21.37 -5.00 4.58
C GLU A 109 -21.17 -5.40 6.06
N ALA A 110 -21.55 -6.63 6.43
CA ALA A 110 -21.41 -7.12 7.79
C ALA A 110 -19.95 -7.21 8.26
N ALA A 111 -19.02 -7.48 7.35
CA ALA A 111 -17.59 -7.58 7.66
C ALA A 111 -16.92 -6.21 7.80
N VAL A 112 -17.39 -5.19 7.08
CA VAL A 112 -16.77 -3.84 7.08
C VAL A 112 -17.49 -2.84 7.98
N ASP A 113 -18.59 -3.24 8.61
CA ASP A 113 -19.27 -2.45 9.64
C ASP A 113 -18.28 -2.08 10.77
N PRO A 114 -18.16 -0.79 11.15
CA PRO A 114 -17.27 -0.36 12.23
C PRO A 114 -17.50 -1.09 13.56
N ASP A 115 -18.74 -1.49 13.85
CA ASP A 115 -19.15 -2.18 15.08
C ASP A 115 -19.18 -3.70 14.92
N ALA A 116 -18.72 -4.24 13.77
CA ALA A 116 -18.72 -5.67 13.49
C ALA A 116 -17.97 -6.47 14.56
N LYS A 117 -18.54 -7.60 14.95
CA LYS A 117 -17.96 -8.54 15.92
C LYS A 117 -17.68 -9.88 15.25
N PRO A 118 -16.76 -10.69 15.82
CA PRO A 118 -16.50 -12.04 15.32
C PRO A 118 -17.76 -12.91 15.23
N TYR A 119 -18.78 -12.66 16.06
CA TYR A 119 -20.05 -13.39 15.99
C TYR A 119 -20.87 -13.05 14.74
N ASP A 120 -20.77 -11.85 14.17
CA ASP A 120 -21.60 -11.43 13.04
C ASP A 120 -21.25 -12.16 11.73
N ILE A 121 -20.09 -12.80 11.71
CA ILE A 121 -19.53 -13.55 10.60
C ILE A 121 -19.44 -15.04 10.95
N ILE A 122 -19.66 -15.90 9.95
CA ILE A 122 -19.46 -17.35 10.05
C ILE A 122 -18.49 -17.83 8.98
N SER A 123 -17.87 -18.99 9.21
CA SER A 123 -17.02 -19.69 8.25
C SER A 123 -17.40 -21.18 8.20
N PRO A 124 -17.34 -21.82 7.02
CA PRO A 124 -17.00 -21.25 5.71
C PRO A 124 -18.14 -20.39 5.11
N GLY A 125 -17.86 -19.70 4.01
CA GLY A 125 -18.84 -18.98 3.20
C GLY A 125 -18.36 -18.66 1.78
N HIS A 126 -19.02 -17.70 1.12
CA HIS A 126 -18.80 -17.39 -0.32
C HIS A 126 -18.10 -16.05 -0.59
N VAL A 127 -17.69 -15.33 0.44
CA VAL A 127 -16.78 -14.18 0.32
C VAL A 127 -15.40 -14.61 0.79
N PHE A 128 -14.35 -14.19 0.07
CA PHE A 128 -12.97 -14.61 0.32
C PHE A 128 -12.14 -13.42 0.82
N PRO A 129 -11.91 -13.28 2.13
CA PRO A 129 -11.20 -12.13 2.64
C PRO A 129 -9.69 -12.28 2.51
N LEU A 130 -9.05 -11.17 2.16
CA LEU A 130 -7.61 -11.03 1.99
C LEU A 130 -7.07 -10.07 3.05
N ARG A 131 -6.03 -10.50 3.78
CA ARG A 131 -5.29 -9.63 4.70
C ARG A 131 -4.23 -8.85 3.93
N ALA A 132 -4.40 -7.54 3.83
CA ALA A 132 -3.37 -6.63 3.34
C ALA A 132 -2.19 -6.54 4.32
N ARG A 133 -0.99 -6.28 3.79
CA ARG A 133 0.18 -5.98 4.62
C ARG A 133 0.04 -4.62 5.29
N LYS A 134 0.47 -4.52 6.55
CA LYS A 134 0.66 -3.22 7.21
C LYS A 134 1.68 -2.42 6.40
N GLY A 135 1.34 -1.18 6.04
CA GLY A 135 2.13 -0.33 5.14
C GLY A 135 1.62 -0.30 3.69
N GLY A 136 0.68 -1.19 3.31
CA GLY A 136 -0.01 -1.15 2.01
C GLY A 136 0.95 -1.36 0.83
N VAL A 137 0.72 -0.63 -0.27
CA VAL A 137 1.46 -0.82 -1.53
C VAL A 137 2.95 -0.52 -1.42
N LEU A 138 3.36 0.21 -0.39
CA LEU A 138 4.77 0.48 -0.10
C LEU A 138 5.51 -0.75 0.41
N VAL A 139 4.80 -1.73 0.99
CA VAL A 139 5.36 -2.97 1.53
C VAL A 139 5.15 -4.14 0.57
N ARG A 140 3.99 -4.19 -0.10
CA ARG A 140 3.68 -5.20 -1.11
C ARG A 140 2.89 -4.57 -2.24
N THR A 141 3.44 -4.60 -3.45
CA THR A 141 2.85 -4.03 -4.67
C THR A 141 1.76 -4.91 -5.29
N GLY A 142 0.73 -5.27 -4.51
CA GLY A 142 -0.41 -6.05 -4.98
C GLY A 142 -1.75 -5.30 -4.92
N GLN A 143 -2.74 -5.78 -5.66
CA GLN A 143 -4.10 -5.23 -5.73
C GLN A 143 -4.82 -5.33 -4.37
N THR A 144 -4.49 -6.32 -3.55
CA THR A 144 -4.95 -6.40 -2.15
C THR A 144 -4.57 -5.16 -1.36
N GLU A 145 -3.30 -4.77 -1.39
CA GLU A 145 -2.83 -3.56 -0.72
C GLU A 145 -3.36 -2.29 -1.38
N GLY A 146 -3.35 -2.24 -2.72
CA GLY A 146 -3.80 -1.06 -3.46
C GLY A 146 -5.27 -0.74 -3.25
N SER A 147 -6.14 -1.75 -3.18
CA SER A 147 -7.57 -1.55 -2.90
C SER A 147 -7.82 -1.01 -1.48
N VAL A 148 -7.08 -1.50 -0.48
CA VAL A 148 -7.14 -0.98 0.90
C VAL A 148 -6.60 0.45 0.98
N ASP A 149 -5.51 0.75 0.28
CA ASP A 149 -4.92 2.08 0.26
C ASP A 149 -5.81 3.10 -0.46
N LEU A 150 -6.45 2.73 -1.57
CA LEU A 150 -7.40 3.60 -2.26
C LEU A 150 -8.61 3.91 -1.36
N ALA A 151 -9.15 2.91 -0.65
CA ALA A 151 -10.23 3.12 0.31
C ALA A 151 -9.79 4.05 1.47
N ARG A 152 -8.57 3.87 1.99
CA ARG A 152 -7.97 4.76 2.99
C ARG A 152 -7.85 6.20 2.50
N LEU A 153 -7.29 6.41 1.30
CA LEU A 153 -7.10 7.74 0.70
C LEU A 153 -8.44 8.42 0.36
N ALA A 154 -9.48 7.63 0.07
CA ALA A 154 -10.84 8.10 -0.08
C ALA A 154 -11.51 8.52 1.25
N GLY A 155 -10.91 8.22 2.40
CA GLY A 155 -11.48 8.50 3.72
C GLY A 155 -12.56 7.51 4.15
N MET A 156 -12.55 6.30 3.57
CA MET A 156 -13.51 5.23 3.84
C MET A 156 -12.90 4.18 4.77
N ARG A 157 -13.71 3.19 5.19
CA ARG A 157 -13.20 2.00 5.88
C ARG A 157 -12.05 1.40 5.07
N THR A 158 -10.98 1.00 5.75
CA THR A 158 -9.75 0.43 5.19
C THR A 158 -9.95 -1.00 4.68
N ALA A 159 -10.92 -1.14 3.77
CA ALA A 159 -11.36 -2.36 3.12
C ALA A 159 -11.79 -2.05 1.68
N GLY A 160 -11.41 -2.91 0.75
CA GLY A 160 -11.79 -2.86 -0.66
C GLY A 160 -12.32 -4.20 -1.14
N ILE A 161 -13.08 -4.19 -2.24
CA ILE A 161 -13.41 -5.42 -2.96
C ILE A 161 -12.73 -5.41 -4.32
N ILE A 162 -12.17 -6.56 -4.69
CA ILE A 162 -11.44 -6.75 -5.94
C ILE A 162 -11.97 -7.97 -6.69
N CYS A 163 -11.92 -7.93 -8.02
CA CYS A 163 -12.30 -9.04 -8.90
C CYS A 163 -11.51 -8.91 -10.20
N GLU A 164 -10.70 -9.92 -10.52
CA GLU A 164 -9.88 -9.93 -11.72
C GLU A 164 -10.76 -9.88 -12.99
N VAL A 165 -10.30 -9.17 -14.02
CA VAL A 165 -11.02 -9.07 -15.30
C VAL A 165 -10.55 -10.15 -16.27
N MET A 166 -11.47 -11.06 -16.62
CA MET A 166 -11.25 -12.15 -17.55
C MET A 166 -11.94 -11.87 -18.90
N LYS A 167 -11.26 -12.21 -20.00
CA LYS A 167 -11.84 -12.16 -21.35
C LYS A 167 -12.90 -13.25 -21.56
N ASP A 168 -13.64 -13.14 -22.66
CA ASP A 168 -14.64 -14.14 -23.06
C ASP A 168 -14.07 -15.53 -23.37
N ASP A 169 -12.79 -15.61 -23.71
CA ASP A 169 -12.08 -16.87 -23.95
C ASP A 169 -11.55 -17.53 -22.67
N GLY A 170 -11.78 -16.92 -21.50
CA GLY A 170 -11.33 -17.41 -20.19
C GLY A 170 -9.89 -17.04 -19.82
N THR A 171 -9.17 -16.31 -20.68
CA THR A 171 -7.83 -15.80 -20.36
C THR A 171 -7.90 -14.40 -19.74
N MET A 172 -6.87 -14.01 -18.98
CA MET A 172 -6.86 -12.75 -18.24
C MET A 172 -6.72 -11.54 -19.18
N ALA A 173 -7.45 -10.46 -18.89
CA ALA A 173 -7.36 -9.21 -19.63
C ALA A 173 -6.05 -8.48 -19.29
N ARG A 174 -5.32 -8.03 -20.32
CA ARG A 174 -4.11 -7.21 -20.18
C ARG A 174 -4.42 -5.75 -20.52
N MET A 175 -3.46 -4.84 -20.34
CA MET A 175 -3.66 -3.40 -20.52
C MET A 175 -4.46 -3.01 -21.79
N PRO A 176 -4.18 -3.54 -23.01
CA PRO A 176 -4.95 -3.20 -24.21
C PRO A 176 -6.42 -3.65 -24.17
N ASP A 177 -6.74 -4.71 -23.43
CA ASP A 177 -8.09 -5.20 -23.22
C ASP A 177 -8.80 -4.41 -22.12
N LEU A 178 -8.06 -4.09 -21.05
CA LEU A 178 -8.54 -3.27 -19.93
C LEU A 178 -8.90 -1.87 -20.39
N GLU A 179 -8.16 -1.26 -21.31
CA GLU A 179 -8.51 0.03 -21.93
C GLU A 179 -9.86 -0.02 -22.67
N LYS A 180 -10.11 -1.10 -23.43
CA LYS A 180 -11.40 -1.28 -24.12
C LYS A 180 -12.53 -1.49 -23.13
N PHE A 181 -12.27 -2.29 -22.09
CA PHE A 181 -13.22 -2.58 -21.03
C PHE A 181 -13.56 -1.31 -20.23
N ALA A 182 -12.56 -0.52 -19.86
CA ALA A 182 -12.67 0.76 -19.19
C ALA A 182 -13.54 1.75 -19.98
N ASN A 183 -13.26 1.90 -21.28
CA ASN A 183 -14.04 2.77 -22.16
C ASN A 183 -15.49 2.30 -22.30
N LYS A 184 -15.72 0.97 -22.44
CA LYS A 184 -17.06 0.40 -22.56
C LYS A 184 -17.92 0.63 -21.32
N HIS A 185 -17.31 0.54 -20.14
CA HIS A 185 -18.00 0.62 -18.85
C HIS A 185 -17.82 1.96 -18.13
N ASN A 186 -17.14 2.92 -18.76
CA ASN A 186 -16.81 4.24 -18.21
C ASN A 186 -16.11 4.16 -16.85
N LEU A 187 -15.06 3.34 -16.77
CA LEU A 187 -14.24 3.15 -15.57
C LEU A 187 -12.86 3.80 -15.76
N LYS A 188 -12.31 4.38 -14.70
CA LYS A 188 -10.91 4.83 -14.68
C LYS A 188 -9.96 3.66 -14.46
N ILE A 189 -8.73 3.78 -14.97
CA ILE A 189 -7.65 2.83 -14.72
C ILE A 189 -6.60 3.52 -13.84
N ALA A 190 -6.16 2.83 -12.78
CA ALA A 190 -5.00 3.17 -11.98
C ALA A 190 -3.98 2.04 -12.01
N THR A 191 -2.70 2.37 -11.84
CA THR A 191 -1.64 1.38 -11.64
C THR A 191 -1.16 1.39 -10.20
N ILE A 192 -0.70 0.24 -9.70
CA ILE A 192 -0.02 0.15 -8.40
C ILE A 192 1.22 1.05 -8.37
N ALA A 193 1.96 1.15 -9.48
CA ALA A 193 3.12 2.01 -9.59
C ALA A 193 2.78 3.50 -9.36
N ASP A 194 1.72 4.00 -9.99
CA ASP A 194 1.27 5.38 -9.79
C ASP A 194 0.74 5.62 -8.38
N LEU A 195 0.06 4.62 -7.78
CA LEU A 195 -0.39 4.69 -6.40
C LEU A 195 0.80 4.74 -5.42
N VAL A 196 1.85 3.95 -5.65
CA VAL A 196 3.10 4.03 -4.88
C VAL A 196 3.71 5.42 -5.01
N ALA A 197 3.85 5.94 -6.23
CA ALA A 197 4.40 7.27 -6.48
C ALA A 197 3.56 8.39 -5.86
N TYR A 198 2.24 8.23 -5.82
CA TYR A 198 1.32 9.13 -5.13
C TYR A 198 1.54 9.10 -3.62
N ARG A 199 1.56 7.90 -3.02
CA ARG A 199 1.76 7.74 -1.57
C ARG A 199 3.11 8.26 -1.10
N LEU A 200 4.19 8.01 -1.85
CA LEU A 200 5.53 8.54 -1.53
C LEU A 200 5.58 10.08 -1.52
N ARG A 201 4.72 10.74 -2.29
CA ARG A 201 4.63 12.21 -2.34
C ARG A 201 3.72 12.79 -1.25
N MET A 202 2.67 12.07 -0.88
CA MET A 202 1.58 12.60 -0.06
C MET A 202 1.58 12.09 1.38
N ASP A 203 2.06 10.88 1.65
CA ASP A 203 2.11 10.32 3.00
C ASP A 203 3.37 10.80 3.75
N THR A 204 3.24 11.10 5.05
CA THR A 204 4.40 11.21 5.93
C THR A 204 4.74 9.82 6.46
N LEU A 205 5.78 9.21 5.89
CA LEU A 205 6.16 7.82 6.17
C LEU A 205 7.28 7.68 7.21
N VAL A 206 7.87 8.80 7.62
CA VAL A 206 9.03 8.86 8.50
C VAL A 206 8.66 9.50 9.83
N HIS A 207 9.12 8.89 10.92
CA HIS A 207 8.81 9.29 12.29
C HIS A 207 10.10 9.48 13.08
N ARG A 208 10.21 10.56 13.87
CA ARG A 208 11.37 10.77 14.74
C ARG A 208 11.33 9.79 15.91
N ALA A 209 12.38 9.00 16.06
CA ALA A 209 12.50 7.99 17.11
C ALA A 209 13.37 8.46 18.27
N ALA A 210 14.49 9.12 17.98
CA ALA A 210 15.43 9.60 19.00
C ALA A 210 16.21 10.83 18.54
N GLU A 211 16.75 11.59 19.49
CA GLU A 211 17.63 12.73 19.23
C GLU A 211 18.79 12.75 20.23
N ALA A 212 19.99 13.04 19.75
CA ALA A 212 21.19 13.18 20.57
C ALA A 212 22.15 14.24 20.02
N ARG A 213 23.04 14.75 20.88
CA ARG A 213 24.21 15.52 20.45
C ARG A 213 25.37 14.59 20.19
N LEU A 214 25.88 14.59 18.97
CA LEU A 214 26.96 13.72 18.52
C LEU A 214 28.23 14.56 18.28
N PRO A 215 29.17 14.62 19.25
CA PRO A 215 30.50 15.17 19.00
C PRO A 215 31.27 14.21 18.08
N THR A 216 31.86 14.74 17.01
CA THR A 216 32.61 13.97 16.02
C THR A 216 34.07 14.41 15.97
N ILE A 217 34.97 13.49 15.61
CA ILE A 217 36.40 13.79 15.44
C ILE A 217 36.68 14.60 14.16
N HIS A 218 35.77 14.53 13.18
CA HIS A 218 36.00 15.07 11.84
C HIS A 218 35.36 16.45 11.60
N ALA A 219 34.28 16.79 12.31
CA ALA A 219 33.43 17.92 11.93
C ALA A 219 32.59 18.48 13.11
N GLY A 220 33.21 18.61 14.28
CA GLY A 220 32.57 19.21 15.45
C GLY A 220 31.33 18.43 15.92
N THR A 221 30.36 19.13 16.52
CA THR A 221 29.16 18.50 17.11
C THR A 221 27.94 18.64 16.20
N PHE A 222 27.25 17.54 15.91
CA PHE A 222 25.96 17.53 15.20
C PHE A 222 24.81 17.23 16.16
N ARG A 223 23.60 17.67 15.79
CA ARG A 223 22.36 17.10 16.29
C ARG A 223 22.04 15.87 15.44
N ALA A 224 22.13 14.69 16.04
CA ALA A 224 21.80 13.42 15.42
C ALA A 224 20.33 13.08 15.71
N ILE A 225 19.52 12.96 14.66
CA ILE A 225 18.09 12.60 14.76
C ILE A 225 17.90 11.25 14.08
N VAL A 226 17.37 10.28 14.83
CA VAL A 226 17.03 8.96 14.29
C VAL A 226 15.60 8.99 13.78
N TYR A 227 15.40 8.50 12.56
CA TYR A 227 14.11 8.33 11.92
C TYR A 227 13.81 6.84 11.69
N THR A 228 12.64 6.41 12.11
CA THR A 228 12.03 5.12 11.72
C THR A 228 11.01 5.37 10.61
N ASN A 229 10.58 4.32 9.91
CA ASN A 229 9.57 4.44 8.86
C ASN A 229 8.51 3.33 8.91
N ASP A 230 7.40 3.53 8.20
CA ASP A 230 6.27 2.59 8.15
C ASP A 230 6.43 1.47 7.10
N VAL A 231 7.53 1.47 6.33
CA VAL A 231 7.76 0.61 5.16
C VAL A 231 8.67 -0.58 5.50
N ASP A 232 9.75 -0.33 6.22
CA ASP A 232 10.72 -1.34 6.62
C ASP A 232 11.09 -1.23 8.11
N ARG A 233 12.18 -1.89 8.52
CA ARG A 233 12.66 -1.92 9.91
C ARG A 233 13.97 -1.16 10.10
N PHE A 234 14.43 -0.43 9.08
CA PHE A 234 15.68 0.30 9.15
C PHE A 234 15.47 1.62 9.90
N GLU A 235 16.52 2.01 10.60
CA GLU A 235 16.64 3.30 11.25
C GLU A 235 17.62 4.14 10.41
N HIS A 236 17.18 5.34 10.04
CA HIS A 236 18.00 6.30 9.31
C HIS A 236 18.42 7.42 10.24
N ILE A 237 19.59 8.03 10.01
CA ILE A 237 20.09 9.10 10.87
C ILE A 237 20.31 10.37 10.06
N ALA A 238 19.75 11.47 10.56
CA ALA A 238 20.02 12.81 10.06
C ALA A 238 21.01 13.51 11.00
N LEU A 239 22.20 13.82 10.50
CA LEU A 239 23.16 14.68 11.18
C LEU A 239 22.91 16.13 10.77
N VAL A 240 22.41 16.92 11.71
CA VAL A 240 22.00 18.32 11.50
C VAL A 240 23.01 19.26 12.16
N LYS A 241 23.47 20.26 11.40
CA LYS A 241 24.29 21.37 11.87
C LYS A 241 23.49 22.66 11.80
N GLY A 242 23.61 23.49 12.83
CA GLY A 242 22.91 24.77 12.91
C GLY A 242 21.39 24.63 13.03
N GLU A 243 20.70 25.75 12.85
CA GLU A 243 19.24 25.81 12.77
C GLU A 243 18.82 25.93 11.30
N ILE A 244 17.84 25.12 10.91
CA ILE A 244 17.36 25.06 9.52
C ILE A 244 16.30 26.14 9.31
N ASP A 245 16.59 27.06 8.41
CA ASP A 245 15.68 28.12 7.96
C ASP A 245 15.08 27.72 6.60
N PRO A 246 13.76 27.42 6.50
CA PRO A 246 13.12 27.00 5.26
C PRO A 246 13.23 28.02 4.11
N GLU A 247 13.46 29.30 4.42
CA GLU A 247 13.58 30.37 3.43
C GLU A 247 14.99 30.50 2.84
N LYS A 248 15.96 29.72 3.33
CA LYS A 248 17.35 29.75 2.87
C LYS A 248 17.77 28.41 2.27
N PRO A 249 18.64 28.39 1.25
CA PRO A 249 19.24 27.16 0.77
C PRO A 249 19.96 26.43 1.91
N VAL A 250 19.72 25.13 2.02
CA VAL A 250 20.36 24.26 3.02
C VAL A 250 21.31 23.32 2.30
N MET A 251 22.55 23.20 2.80
CA MET A 251 23.47 22.19 2.29
C MET A 251 23.00 20.79 2.72
N VAL A 252 22.71 19.93 1.74
CA VAL A 252 22.23 18.57 2.00
C VAL A 252 23.13 17.55 1.31
N ARG A 253 23.48 16.49 2.04
CA ARG A 253 24.09 15.28 1.49
C ARG A 253 23.23 14.08 1.87
N VAL A 254 22.78 13.32 0.87
CA VAL A 254 22.22 11.98 1.07
C VAL A 254 23.35 10.98 0.85
N HIS A 255 23.67 10.19 1.86
CA HIS A 255 24.80 9.25 1.83
C HIS A 255 24.29 7.85 2.14
N SER A 256 24.25 6.97 1.14
CA SER A 256 23.85 5.58 1.35
C SER A 256 24.93 4.83 2.13
N GLU A 257 24.51 4.04 3.12
CA GLU A 257 25.40 3.21 3.94
C GLU A 257 26.35 2.36 3.08
N CYS A 258 27.64 2.42 3.40
CA CYS A 258 28.65 1.51 2.88
C CYS A 258 29.48 0.96 4.03
N LEU A 259 29.09 -0.19 4.58
CA LEU A 259 29.78 -0.82 5.70
C LEU A 259 31.30 -0.95 5.49
N THR A 260 31.72 -1.39 4.30
CA THR A 260 33.15 -1.56 4.00
C THR A 260 33.92 -0.25 3.93
N GLY A 261 33.31 0.81 3.38
CA GLY A 261 33.96 2.11 3.21
C GLY A 261 33.89 2.97 4.47
N ASP A 262 32.69 3.14 5.02
CA ASP A 262 32.41 4.08 6.11
C ASP A 262 32.93 3.58 7.45
N VAL A 263 32.85 2.26 7.71
CA VAL A 263 33.27 1.67 8.99
C VAL A 263 34.68 1.09 8.91
N PHE A 264 34.96 0.26 7.90
CA PHE A 264 36.26 -0.45 7.80
C PHE A 264 37.33 0.30 7.00
N GLY A 265 37.01 1.44 6.38
CA GLY A 265 37.98 2.23 5.62
C GLY A 265 38.52 1.52 4.38
N SER A 266 37.67 0.74 3.68
CA SER A 266 38.03 0.04 2.45
C SER A 266 38.66 0.99 1.43
N ALA A 267 39.83 0.63 0.91
CA ALA A 267 40.51 1.37 -0.16
C ALA A 267 39.97 1.05 -1.57
N ARG A 268 38.99 0.14 -1.69
CA ARG A 268 38.35 -0.20 -2.98
C ARG A 268 37.16 0.70 -3.33
N CYS A 269 36.73 1.52 -2.38
CA CYS A 269 35.69 2.53 -2.56
C CYS A 269 36.12 3.79 -1.82
N ASP A 270 35.50 4.92 -2.12
CA ASP A 270 35.77 6.21 -1.49
C ASP A 270 34.63 6.68 -0.58
N CYS A 271 33.62 5.84 -0.29
CA CYS A 271 32.43 6.18 0.50
C CYS A 271 32.77 6.84 1.85
N GLY A 272 33.68 6.25 2.64
CA GLY A 272 34.06 6.83 3.93
C GLY A 272 34.75 8.19 3.80
N ALA A 273 35.57 8.38 2.75
CA ALA A 273 36.19 9.67 2.46
C ALA A 273 35.15 10.71 2.03
N GLN A 274 34.14 10.31 1.23
CA GLN A 274 33.02 11.17 0.83
C GLN A 274 32.18 11.59 2.04
N LEU A 275 31.84 10.66 2.95
CA LEU A 275 31.08 10.97 4.16
C LEU A 275 31.83 11.99 5.01
N HIS A 276 33.10 11.74 5.32
CA HIS A 276 33.90 12.65 6.13
C HIS A 276 34.12 14.02 5.45
N ALA A 277 34.23 14.06 4.12
CA ALA A 277 34.31 15.32 3.37
C ALA A 277 33.01 16.11 3.49
N ALA A 278 31.84 15.47 3.31
CA ALA A 278 30.54 16.10 3.48
C ALA A 278 30.36 16.65 4.91
N MET A 279 30.73 15.88 5.93
CA MET A 279 30.70 16.33 7.32
C MET A 279 31.53 17.60 7.53
N ARG A 280 32.76 17.67 7.00
CA ARG A 280 33.61 18.87 7.09
C ARG A 280 33.02 20.07 6.35
N MET A 281 32.45 19.87 5.16
CA MET A 281 31.82 20.94 4.38
C MET A 281 30.63 21.53 5.13
N VAL A 282 29.76 20.67 5.69
CA VAL A 282 28.60 21.12 6.48
C VAL A 282 29.03 21.85 7.76
N GLU A 283 30.10 21.40 8.42
CA GLU A 283 30.66 22.14 9.57
C GLU A 283 31.19 23.53 9.18
N GLN A 284 31.87 23.64 8.03
CA GLN A 284 32.39 24.92 7.54
C GLN A 284 31.27 25.90 7.16
N GLU A 285 30.19 25.41 6.57
CA GLU A 285 29.01 26.21 6.24
C GLU A 285 28.23 26.63 7.51
N GLY A 286 28.31 25.83 8.58
CA GLY A 286 27.63 26.08 9.85
C GLY A 286 26.13 25.75 9.85
N CYS A 287 25.55 25.42 8.69
CA CYS A 287 24.17 24.97 8.53
C CYS A 287 24.07 23.89 7.45
N GLY A 288 23.48 22.74 7.79
CA GLY A 288 23.27 21.68 6.81
C GLY A 288 22.83 20.35 7.41
N VAL A 289 22.52 19.40 6.53
CA VAL A 289 22.01 18.07 6.87
C VAL A 289 22.76 16.99 6.10
N ILE A 290 23.15 15.94 6.80
CA ILE A 290 23.66 14.70 6.19
C ILE A 290 22.69 13.58 6.57
N LEU A 291 22.06 12.97 5.57
CA LEU A 291 21.24 11.78 5.74
C LEU A 291 22.11 10.55 5.50
N TYR A 292 22.00 9.59 6.41
CA TYR A 292 22.67 8.29 6.36
C TYR A 292 21.64 7.17 6.55
#